data_AF-Q6JI04-F1
#
_entry.id   AF-Q6JI04-F1
#
_cell.length_a   1.000
_cell.length_b   1.000
_cell.length_c   1.000
_cell.angle_alpha   90.00
_cell.angle_beta   90.00
_cell.angle_gamma   90.00
#
_symmetry.space_group_name_H-M   'P 1'
#
loop_
_entity.id
_entity.type
_entity.pdbx_description
1 polymer ?
#
loop_
_entity_poly.entity_id
_entity_poly.type
_entity_poly.pdbx_seq_one_letter_code
_entity_poly.pdbx_strand_id
1 'polypeptide(L)'
;MKFGSWTYDGNHVDLRHMSQSPDSDTIDVGIDLQDYYLSVEWDIMRVPAVRYEKFYSCCEEPYPDIIFNITLRRKTLFYTV
;
A
#
# COMPACT_ATOMS: atom_id res chain seq x y z
N MET A 1 3.60 -3.60 -1.38
CA MET A 1 4.33 -3.34 -0.12
C MET A 1 3.34 -3.41 1.03
N LYS A 2 3.71 -3.95 2.19
CA LYS A 2 2.84 -4.08 3.37
C LYS A 2 3.49 -3.39 4.56
N PHE A 3 2.78 -2.46 5.18
CA PHE A 3 3.22 -1.73 6.37
C PHE A 3 2.29 -2.04 7.53
N GLY A 4 2.85 -2.23 8.71
CA GLY A 4 2.10 -2.50 9.93
C GLY A 4 2.98 -2.31 11.14
N SER A 5 2.35 -2.12 12.29
CA SER A 5 3.05 -2.11 13.57
C SER A 5 3.56 -3.51 13.90
N TRP A 6 4.83 -3.61 14.33
CA TRP A 6 5.39 -4.87 14.80
C TRP A 6 5.10 -5.12 16.29
N THR A 7 5.16 -4.05 17.09
CA THR A 7 5.14 -4.15 18.57
C THR A 7 3.74 -3.95 19.15
N TYR A 8 2.95 -3.05 18.58
CA TYR A 8 1.62 -2.70 19.07
C TYR A 8 0.52 -3.34 18.22
N ASP A 9 -0.54 -3.81 18.88
CA ASP A 9 -1.78 -4.28 18.27
C ASP A 9 -2.74 -3.13 17.90
N GLY A 10 -3.88 -3.48 17.32
CA GLY A 10 -4.94 -2.57 16.89
C GLY A 10 -5.78 -1.96 18.03
N ASN A 11 -5.70 -2.50 19.25
CA ASN A 11 -6.34 -1.89 20.42
C ASN A 11 -5.50 -0.73 20.97
N HIS A 12 -4.19 -0.75 20.74
CA HIS A 12 -3.27 0.31 21.15
C HIS A 12 -3.02 1.34 20.05
N VAL A 13 -2.90 0.91 18.79
CA VAL A 13 -2.56 1.76 17.65
C VAL A 13 -3.50 1.50 16.47
N ASP A 14 -4.29 2.51 16.09
CA ASP A 14 -5.05 2.49 14.85
C ASP A 14 -4.21 3.08 13.70
N LEU A 15 -3.71 2.19 12.83
CA LEU A 15 -2.98 2.54 11.62
C LEU A 15 -3.97 2.90 10.50
N ARG A 16 -3.95 4.16 10.05
CA ARG A 16 -4.81 4.67 8.97
C ARG A 16 -4.02 5.38 7.90
N HIS A 17 -4.47 5.27 6.66
CA HIS A 17 -3.90 6.03 5.56
C HIS A 17 -4.40 7.49 5.62
N MET A 18 -3.54 8.46 5.31
CA MET A 18 -3.89 9.90 5.41
C MET A 18 -5.11 10.29 4.56
N SER A 19 -5.25 9.68 3.39
CA SER A 19 -6.38 9.88 2.47
C SER A 19 -7.54 8.89 2.66
N GLN A 20 -7.55 8.13 3.77
CA GLN A 20 -8.62 7.16 4.03
C GLN A 20 -9.90 7.87 4.45
N SER A 21 -11.01 7.60 3.76
CA SER A 21 -12.34 8.03 4.20
C SER A 21 -12.84 7.15 5.35
N PRO A 22 -13.70 7.66 6.25
CA PRO A 22 -14.31 6.85 7.31
C PRO A 22 -15.09 5.64 6.80
N ASP A 23 -15.64 5.74 5.58
CA ASP A 23 -16.56 4.75 5.00
C ASP A 23 -15.87 3.69 4.12
N SER A 24 -14.56 3.78 3.91
CA SER A 24 -13.84 2.88 2.99
C SER A 24 -12.40 2.62 3.44
N ASP A 25 -12.01 1.35 3.44
CA ASP A 25 -10.64 0.90 3.67
C ASP A 25 -9.78 0.88 2.40
N THR A 26 -10.38 1.10 1.23
CA THR A 26 -9.68 1.13 -0.07
C THR A 26 -9.45 2.57 -0.51
N ILE A 27 -8.20 2.88 -0.88
CA ILE A 27 -7.76 4.17 -1.39
C ILE A 27 -7.24 3.97 -2.82
N ASP A 28 -7.83 4.66 -3.79
CA ASP A 28 -7.46 4.52 -5.21
C ASP A 28 -6.04 5.02 -5.51
N VAL A 29 -5.66 6.15 -4.90
CA VAL A 29 -4.32 6.74 -4.99
C VAL A 29 -3.68 6.73 -3.60
N GLY A 30 -2.99 5.64 -3.29
CA GLY A 30 -2.33 5.43 -2.01
C GLY A 30 -0.88 5.93 -1.94
N ILE A 31 -0.27 6.27 -3.07
CA ILE A 31 1.11 6.78 -3.10
C ILE A 31 1.10 8.12 -3.82
N ASP A 32 1.65 9.14 -3.16
CA ASP A 32 1.90 10.42 -3.80
C ASP A 32 3.11 10.29 -4.74
N LEU A 33 2.91 10.69 -6.00
CA LEU A 33 3.90 10.58 -7.07
C LEU A 33 4.39 11.96 -7.54
N GLN A 34 4.07 13.05 -6.82
CA GLN A 34 4.50 14.40 -7.20
C GLN A 34 6.01 14.53 -7.39
N ASP A 35 6.80 13.95 -6.48
CA ASP A 35 8.27 13.97 -6.52
C ASP A 35 8.89 12.69 -7.12
N TYR A 36 8.10 11.89 -7.84
CA TYR A 36 8.58 10.64 -8.44
C TYR A 36 9.47 10.92 -9.66
N TYR A 37 10.71 10.44 -9.62
CA TYR A 37 11.59 10.42 -10.79
C TYR A 37 11.18 9.28 -11.75
N LEU A 38 10.81 9.63 -12.98
CA LEU A 38 10.33 8.70 -13.99
C LEU A 38 11.36 7.59 -14.30
N SER A 39 10.95 6.34 -14.13
CA SER A 39 11.78 5.20 -14.53
C SER A 39 11.86 5.07 -16.05
N VAL A 40 13.06 4.73 -16.55
CA VAL A 40 13.34 4.46 -17.96
C VAL A 40 12.78 3.10 -18.39
N GLU A 41 12.64 2.15 -17.44
CA GLU A 41 12.24 0.78 -17.72
C GLU A 41 10.78 0.48 -17.38
N TRP A 42 10.17 1.24 -16.47
CA TRP A 42 8.86 0.93 -15.92
C TRP A 42 7.93 2.14 -15.95
N ASP A 43 6.68 1.89 -16.34
CA ASP A 43 5.55 2.79 -16.13
C ASP A 43 4.79 2.36 -14.86
N ILE A 44 4.42 3.34 -14.04
CA ILE A 44 3.49 3.13 -12.93
C ILE A 44 2.07 3.28 -13.48
N MET A 45 1.29 2.20 -13.43
CA MET A 45 -0.08 2.17 -13.97
C MET A 45 -1.13 2.57 -12.94
N ARG A 46 -0.96 2.12 -11.69
CA ARG A 46 -1.84 2.42 -10.54
C ARG A 46 -1.13 2.10 -9.24
N VAL A 47 -1.52 2.81 -8.18
CA VAL A 47 -0.94 2.70 -6.83
C VAL A 47 -2.02 2.69 -5.73
N PRO A 48 -3.02 1.80 -5.77
CA PRO A 48 -4.01 1.73 -4.71
C PRO A 48 -3.40 1.24 -3.39
N ALA A 49 -3.99 1.69 -2.28
CA ALA A 49 -3.72 1.20 -0.93
C ALA A 49 -4.98 0.61 -0.32
N VAL A 50 -4.83 -0.44 0.49
CA VAL A 50 -5.95 -1.08 1.21
C VAL A 50 -5.52 -1.34 2.64
N ARG A 51 -6.35 -0.91 3.60
CA ARG A 51 -6.22 -1.25 5.01
C ARG A 51 -6.85 -2.61 5.27
N TYR A 52 -6.17 -3.44 6.06
CA TYR A 52 -6.66 -4.72 6.53
C TYR A 52 -6.51 -4.79 8.05
N GLU A 53 -7.41 -5.51 8.70
CA GLU A 53 -7.27 -5.93 10.08
C GLU A 53 -7.11 -7.45 10.09
N LYS A 54 -5.92 -7.91 10.43
CA LYS A 54 -5.60 -9.33 10.44
C LYS A 54 -5.54 -9.86 11.86
N PHE A 55 -6.23 -10.96 12.09
CA PHE A 55 -6.08 -11.78 13.29
C PHE A 55 -5.07 -12.89 13.00
N TYR A 56 -4.01 -12.96 13.80
CA TYR A 56 -3.01 -14.01 13.70
C TYR A 56 -3.34 -15.15 14.66
N SER A 57 -2.88 -16.37 14.36
CA SER A 57 -3.19 -17.54 15.20
C SER A 57 -2.54 -17.52 16.58
N CYS A 58 -1.58 -16.63 16.82
CA CYS A 58 -0.87 -16.52 18.09
C CYS A 58 -1.61 -15.68 19.14
N CYS A 59 -2.52 -14.80 18.72
CA CYS A 59 -3.11 -13.76 19.57
C CYS A 59 -4.58 -13.50 19.17
N GLU A 60 -5.43 -13.05 20.07
CA GLU A 60 -6.84 -12.74 19.79
C GLU A 60 -7.04 -11.29 19.30
N GLU A 61 -6.02 -10.46 19.44
CA GLU A 61 -6.02 -9.05 19.09
C GLU A 61 -5.87 -8.82 17.57
N PRO A 62 -6.55 -7.81 17.00
CA PRO A 62 -6.37 -7.43 15.61
C PRO A 62 -5.04 -6.72 15.38
N TYR A 63 -4.39 -7.00 14.25
CA TYR A 63 -3.22 -6.27 13.80
C TYR A 63 -3.55 -5.51 12.51
N PRO A 64 -3.65 -4.17 12.56
CA PRO A 64 -3.93 -3.37 11.38
C PRO A 64 -2.68 -3.24 10.50
N ASP A 65 -2.85 -3.47 9.20
CA ASP A 65 -1.82 -3.28 8.18
C ASP A 65 -2.37 -2.58 6.94
N ILE A 66 -1.50 -1.83 6.25
CA ILE A 66 -1.83 -1.12 5.01
C ILE A 66 -0.97 -1.70 3.89
N ILE A 67 -1.63 -2.19 2.85
CA ILE A 67 -1.00 -2.79 1.68
C ILE A 67 -1.09 -1.82 0.51
N PHE A 68 0.07 -1.39 0.01
CA PHE A 68 0.22 -0.58 -1.20
C PHE A 68 0.52 -1.48 -2.39
N ASN A 69 -0.39 -1.51 -3.36
CA ASN A 69 -0.26 -2.32 -4.57
C ASN A 69 0.22 -1.46 -5.73
N ILE A 70 1.49 -1.60 -6.10
CA ILE A 70 2.05 -0.88 -7.24
C ILE A 70 1.90 -1.78 -8.47
N THR A 71 1.08 -1.37 -9.43
CA THR A 71 1.00 -2.05 -10.74
C THR A 71 1.96 -1.38 -11.70
N LEU A 72 2.96 -2.13 -12.16
CA LEU A 72 3.98 -1.66 -13.09
C LEU A 72 3.77 -2.28 -14.49
N ARG A 73 4.13 -1.53 -15.52
CA ARG A 73 4.22 -2.01 -16.90
C ARG A 73 5.63 -1.78 -17.42
N ARG A 74 6.24 -2.80 -18.03
CA ARG A 74 7.58 -2.69 -18.62
C ARG A 74 7.55 -1.89 -19.92
N LYS A 75 8.49 -0.95 -20.08
CA LYS A 75 8.77 -0.24 -21.34
C LYS A 75 9.64 -1.13 -22.24
N THR A 76 9.23 -1.33 -23.49
CA THR A 76 9.90 -2.29 -24.40
C THR A 76 10.97 -1.66 -25.30
N LEU A 77 11.13 -0.34 -25.29
CA LEU A 77 12.00 0.40 -26.23
C LEU A 77 13.48 -0.02 -26.23
N PHE A 78 14.00 -0.56 -25.12
CA PHE A 78 15.40 -1.02 -25.03
C PHE A 78 15.62 -2.45 -25.54
N TYR A 79 14.57 -3.22 -25.83
CA TYR A 79 14.67 -4.64 -26.22
C TYR A 79 14.26 -4.90 -27.67
N THR A 80 14.06 -3.85 -28.48
CA THR A 80 13.59 -3.94 -29.87
C THR A 80 14.67 -3.62 -30.90
N VAL A 81 15.96 -3.64 -30.52
CA VAL A 81 17.10 -3.50 -31.44
C VAL A 81 17.95 -4.77 -31.38
#